data_AF-A0A7X7N5Z6-F1
#
_entry.id   AF-A0A7X7N5Z6-F1
#
_cell.length_a   1.000
_cell.length_b   1.000
_cell.length_c   1.000
_cell.angle_alpha   90.00
_cell.angle_beta   90.00
_cell.angle_gamma   90.00
#
_symmetry.space_group_name_H-M   'P 1'
#
loop_
_entity.id
_entity.type
_entity.pdbx_description
1 polymer ?
#
loop_
_entity_poly.entity_id
_entity_poly.type
_entity_poly.pdbx_seq_one_letter_code
_entity_poly.pdbx_strand_id
1 'polypeptide(L)'
;MEIKKEYQKVKLFCGILYRDEDIISQVIEKLTKKIGEIDITAGPFPFTFTDYYCKEMGDNLKKRFVSFSELVSPENLYRWKHITNNIETEFYKDEKFPRGVNLDPGYLNLSHVVLFSAKDFYHRVYIGNSIFAEVTLYFQNNRYMF
;
A
#
# COMPACT_ATOMS: atom_id res chain seq x y z
N MET A 1 8.30 -12.10 -33.94
CA MET A 1 8.42 -13.11 -32.86
C MET A 1 8.45 -12.33 -31.55
N GLU A 2 7.37 -12.35 -30.77
CA GLU A 2 7.37 -11.68 -29.46
C GLU A 2 8.29 -12.44 -28.51
N ILE A 3 9.42 -11.81 -28.16
CA ILE A 3 10.24 -12.28 -27.06
C ILE A 3 9.51 -11.88 -25.79
N LYS A 4 8.86 -12.84 -25.11
CA LYS A 4 8.41 -12.65 -23.73
C LYS A 4 9.63 -12.32 -22.88
N LYS A 5 9.83 -11.05 -22.60
CA LYS A 5 10.90 -10.58 -21.72
C LYS A 5 10.48 -10.91 -20.30
N GLU A 6 11.29 -11.69 -19.59
CA GLU A 6 11.07 -11.93 -18.17
C GLU A 6 11.21 -10.59 -17.44
N TYR A 7 10.13 -10.14 -16.81
CA TYR A 7 10.16 -8.87 -16.09
C TYR A 7 10.96 -9.01 -14.81
N GLN A 8 11.78 -8.01 -14.51
CA GLN A 8 12.47 -7.95 -13.22
C GLN A 8 11.45 -7.95 -12.08
N LYS A 9 11.69 -8.82 -11.11
CA LYS A 9 10.88 -8.90 -9.89
C LYS A 9 10.94 -7.57 -9.13
N VAL A 10 9.86 -7.23 -8.47
CA VAL A 10 9.68 -5.97 -7.74
C VAL A 10 9.53 -6.22 -6.25
N LYS A 11 9.90 -5.22 -5.43
CA LYS A 11 9.74 -5.30 -3.98
C LYS A 11 8.39 -4.71 -3.60
N LEU A 12 7.59 -5.47 -2.87
CA LEU A 12 6.31 -4.98 -2.35
C LEU A 12 6.51 -4.16 -1.08
N PHE A 13 5.64 -3.17 -0.91
CA PHE A 13 5.51 -2.43 0.34
C PHE A 13 4.05 -2.08 0.59
N CYS A 14 3.73 -1.70 1.83
CA CYS A 14 2.42 -1.21 2.21
C CYS A 14 2.54 -0.04 3.18
N GLY A 15 1.89 1.07 2.85
CA GLY A 15 1.68 2.17 3.77
C GLY A 15 0.44 1.92 4.63
N ILE A 16 0.61 1.86 5.94
CA ILE A 16 -0.44 1.58 6.92
C ILE A 16 -0.78 2.86 7.67
N LEU A 17 -1.96 3.42 7.42
CA LEU A 17 -2.51 4.57 8.15
C LEU A 17 -3.51 4.06 9.18
N TYR A 18 -3.36 4.47 10.43
CA TYR A 18 -4.19 3.98 11.54
C TYR A 18 -4.21 5.00 12.68
N ARG A 19 -5.19 4.87 13.58
CA ARG A 19 -5.31 5.69 14.80
C ARG A 19 -4.81 4.95 16.04
N ASP A 20 -5.40 3.78 16.28
CA ASP A 20 -5.26 3.02 17.52
C ASP A 20 -4.13 1.98 17.39
N GLU A 21 -3.12 2.00 18.28
CA GLU A 21 -1.99 1.06 18.18
C GLU A 21 -2.42 -0.41 18.35
N ASP A 22 -3.52 -0.66 19.05
CA ASP A 22 -4.00 -2.01 19.36
C ASP A 22 -4.36 -2.83 18.11
N ILE A 23 -4.67 -2.16 16.99
CA ILE A 23 -4.98 -2.86 15.74
C ILE A 23 -3.72 -3.25 14.96
N ILE A 24 -2.57 -2.61 15.22
CA ILE A 24 -1.42 -2.70 14.31
C ILE A 24 -0.84 -4.11 14.26
N SER A 25 -0.73 -4.78 15.42
CA SER A 25 -0.22 -6.15 15.50
C SER A 25 -1.08 -7.13 14.70
N GLN A 26 -2.42 -6.96 14.73
CA GLN A 26 -3.35 -7.79 13.97
C GLN A 26 -3.26 -7.51 12.46
N VAL A 27 -3.10 -6.24 12.07
CA VAL A 27 -2.90 -5.85 10.67
C VAL A 27 -1.60 -6.45 10.13
N ILE A 28 -0.51 -6.34 10.89
CA ILE A 28 0.81 -6.90 10.55
C ILE A 28 0.74 -8.41 10.42
N GLU A 29 0.12 -9.13 11.37
CA GLU A 29 -0.06 -10.58 11.29
C GLU A 29 -0.81 -11.00 10.01
N LYS A 30 -1.88 -10.28 9.66
CA LYS A 30 -2.67 -10.54 8.45
C LYS A 30 -1.87 -10.28 7.17
N LEU A 31 -1.14 -9.16 7.11
CA LEU A 31 -0.26 -8.85 6.00
C LEU A 31 0.81 -9.93 5.84
N THR A 32 1.46 -10.32 6.94
CA THR A 32 2.47 -11.39 6.93
C THR A 32 1.91 -12.70 6.40
N LYS A 33 0.73 -13.11 6.88
CA LYS A 33 0.08 -14.36 6.48
C LYS A 33 -0.40 -14.36 5.03
N LYS A 34 -0.83 -13.21 4.49
CA LYS A 34 -1.45 -13.10 3.16
C LYS A 34 -0.48 -12.69 2.06
N ILE A 35 0.60 -12.00 2.40
CA ILE A 35 1.54 -11.39 1.44
C ILE A 35 2.92 -12.05 1.53
N GLY A 36 3.45 -12.22 2.74
CA GLY A 36 4.77 -12.80 2.96
C GLY A 36 5.45 -12.19 4.17
N GLU A 37 6.64 -12.67 4.49
CA GLU A 37 7.43 -12.16 5.62
C GLU A 37 7.76 -10.68 5.44
N ILE A 38 7.57 -9.89 6.51
CA ILE A 38 7.93 -8.48 6.56
C ILE A 38 9.40 -8.36 6.99
N ASP A 39 10.21 -7.67 6.19
CA ASP A 39 11.65 -7.52 6.44
C ASP A 39 12.06 -6.13 6.94
N ILE A 40 11.33 -5.09 6.54
CA ILE A 40 11.57 -3.72 6.98
C ILE A 40 10.26 -3.14 7.50
N THR A 41 10.34 -2.45 8.64
CA THR A 41 9.28 -1.61 9.17
C THR A 41 9.83 -0.22 9.44
N ALA A 42 9.11 0.81 9.02
CA ALA A 42 9.43 2.20 9.29
C ALA A 42 8.25 2.91 9.98
N GLY A 43 8.56 3.85 10.87
CA GLY A 43 7.60 4.58 11.68
C GLY A 43 7.39 3.97 13.08
N PRO A 44 6.34 4.41 13.80
CA PRO A 44 5.25 5.25 13.33
C PRO A 44 5.66 6.71 13.14
N PHE A 45 5.11 7.32 12.10
CA PHE A 45 5.21 8.76 11.84
C PHE A 45 3.85 9.41 12.12
N PRO A 46 3.79 10.56 12.82
CA PRO A 46 2.57 11.36 12.87
C PRO A 46 2.10 11.70 11.45
N PHE A 47 0.81 11.49 11.17
CA PHE A 47 0.23 11.81 9.86
C PHE A 47 -0.51 13.14 9.94
N THR A 48 0.18 14.21 9.57
CA THR A 48 -0.33 15.59 9.62
C THR A 48 -0.45 16.24 8.23
N PHE A 49 -0.47 15.42 7.18
CA PHE A 49 -0.41 15.90 5.78
C PHE A 49 -1.77 16.35 5.24
N THR A 50 -2.87 15.79 5.74
CA THR A 50 -4.24 16.13 5.28
C THR A 50 -5.28 15.63 6.29
N ASP A 51 -6.39 16.36 6.41
CA ASP A 51 -7.55 15.99 7.24
C ASP A 51 -8.57 15.11 6.50
N TYR A 52 -8.26 14.70 5.26
CA TYR A 52 -9.17 13.91 4.40
C TYR A 52 -9.73 12.66 5.10
N TYR A 53 -8.91 12.01 5.93
CA TYR A 53 -9.26 10.77 6.61
C TYR A 53 -9.97 10.97 7.96
N CYS A 54 -9.95 12.18 8.52
CA CYS A 54 -10.45 12.43 9.88
C CYS A 54 -11.94 12.09 10.05
N LYS A 55 -12.74 12.26 8.99
CA LYS A 55 -14.17 11.92 9.01
C LYS A 55 -14.43 10.42 9.20
N GLU A 56 -13.59 9.56 8.63
CA GLU A 56 -13.79 8.10 8.66
C GLU A 56 -12.94 7.40 9.72
N MET A 57 -11.80 8.00 10.11
CA MET A 57 -10.78 7.37 10.96
C MET A 57 -10.53 8.13 12.27
N GLY A 58 -11.02 9.37 12.40
CA GLY A 58 -10.71 10.27 13.51
C GLY A 58 -9.36 10.96 13.37
N ASP A 59 -8.94 11.66 14.43
CA ASP A 59 -7.73 12.48 14.44
C ASP A 59 -6.49 11.74 14.97
N ASN A 60 -5.35 12.42 15.00
CA ASN A 60 -4.06 11.91 15.50
C ASN A 60 -3.60 10.61 14.81
N LEU A 61 -3.85 10.53 13.49
CA LEU A 61 -3.47 9.38 12.69
C LEU A 61 -1.95 9.22 12.63
N LYS A 62 -1.53 7.98 12.48
CA LYS A 62 -0.13 7.56 12.36
C LYS A 62 0.06 6.76 11.09
N LYS A 63 1.20 6.94 10.44
CA LYS A 63 1.62 6.16 9.28
C LYS A 63 2.79 5.25 9.65
N ARG A 64 2.68 3.97 9.32
CA ARG A 64 3.80 3.03 9.25
C ARG A 64 3.99 2.58 7.81
N PHE A 65 5.20 2.16 7.48
CA PHE A 65 5.49 1.47 6.23
C PHE A 65 6.08 0.11 6.55
N VAL A 66 5.67 -0.90 5.78
CA VAL A 66 6.30 -2.22 5.81
C VAL A 66 6.68 -2.65 4.41
N SER A 67 7.78 -3.40 4.29
CA SER A 67 8.12 -4.11 3.06
C SER A 67 8.19 -5.61 3.30
N PHE A 68 8.15 -6.37 2.21
CA PHE A 68 8.15 -7.82 2.22
C PHE A 68 9.47 -8.35 1.66
N SER A 69 9.98 -9.45 2.25
CA SER A 69 11.29 -10.04 1.92
C SER A 69 11.35 -10.56 0.48
N GLU A 70 10.31 -11.26 0.06
CA GLU A 70 10.22 -11.88 -1.26
C GLU A 70 10.01 -10.85 -2.38
N LEU A 71 10.86 -10.90 -3.41
CA LEU A 71 10.63 -10.18 -4.65
C LEU A 71 9.61 -10.94 -5.51
N VAL A 72 8.62 -10.23 -6.04
CA VAL A 72 7.50 -10.83 -6.77
C VAL A 72 7.51 -10.46 -8.24
N SER A 73 6.89 -11.28 -9.08
CA SER A 73 6.62 -10.90 -10.47
C SER A 73 5.68 -9.68 -10.50
N PRO A 74 5.90 -8.70 -11.40
CA PRO A 74 4.97 -7.59 -11.58
C PRO A 74 3.67 -8.00 -12.33
N GLU A 75 3.50 -9.28 -12.64
CA GLU A 75 2.25 -9.80 -13.17
C GLU A 75 1.15 -9.83 -12.09
N ASN A 76 -0.08 -9.50 -12.47
CA ASN A 76 -1.26 -9.58 -11.61
C ASN A 76 -1.15 -8.79 -10.28
N LEU A 77 -0.34 -7.72 -10.24
CA LEU A 77 -0.15 -6.90 -9.04
C LEU A 77 -1.43 -6.28 -8.46
N TYR A 78 -2.51 -6.18 -9.25
CA TYR A 78 -3.84 -5.76 -8.78
C TYR A 78 -4.32 -6.59 -7.57
N ARG A 79 -3.89 -7.85 -7.46
CA ARG A 79 -4.27 -8.76 -6.36
C ARG A 79 -3.87 -8.21 -4.99
N TRP A 80 -2.76 -7.48 -4.91
CA TRP A 80 -2.29 -6.89 -3.66
C TRP A 80 -3.28 -5.88 -3.10
N LYS A 81 -3.88 -5.05 -3.96
CA LYS A 81 -4.92 -4.11 -3.52
C LYS A 81 -6.19 -4.81 -3.06
N HIS A 82 -6.58 -5.90 -3.72
CA HIS A 82 -7.72 -6.72 -3.24
C HIS A 82 -7.44 -7.35 -1.88
N ILE A 83 -6.24 -7.90 -1.68
CA ILE A 83 -5.83 -8.46 -0.38
C ILE A 83 -5.92 -7.39 0.71
N THR A 84 -5.32 -6.21 0.49
CA THR A 84 -5.34 -5.14 1.50
C THR A 84 -6.74 -4.60 1.73
N ASN A 85 -7.56 -4.42 0.69
CA ASN A 85 -8.95 -3.97 0.86
C ASN A 85 -9.76 -4.96 1.71
N ASN A 86 -9.60 -6.26 1.46
CA ASN A 86 -10.26 -7.29 2.26
C ASN A 86 -9.80 -7.22 3.73
N ILE A 87 -8.49 -7.03 3.97
CA ILE A 87 -7.98 -6.85 5.34
C ILE A 87 -8.62 -5.62 5.99
N GLU A 88 -8.66 -4.47 5.31
CA GLU A 88 -9.27 -3.24 5.84
C GLU A 88 -10.71 -3.46 6.31
N THR A 89 -11.53 -4.18 5.53
CA THR A 89 -12.93 -4.44 5.89
C THR A 89 -13.10 -5.20 7.21
N GLU A 90 -12.11 -5.98 7.64
CA GLU A 90 -12.15 -6.70 8.92
C GLU A 90 -11.95 -5.77 10.13
N PHE A 91 -11.47 -4.54 9.90
CA PHE A 91 -11.26 -3.51 10.92
C PHE A 91 -12.34 -2.43 10.89
N TYR A 92 -13.49 -2.73 10.27
CA TYR A 92 -14.64 -1.83 10.30
C TYR A 92 -15.49 -2.14 11.53
N LYS A 93 -15.38 -1.32 12.58
CA LYS A 93 -15.89 -1.68 13.93
C LYS A 93 -16.53 -0.53 14.73
N ASP A 94 -16.31 0.72 14.36
CA ASP A 94 -16.73 1.91 15.13
C ASP A 94 -17.88 2.63 14.41
N GLU A 95 -18.94 2.99 15.14
CA GLU A 95 -20.11 3.67 14.56
C GLU A 95 -19.79 5.11 14.10
N LYS A 96 -18.83 5.77 14.77
CA LYS A 96 -18.41 7.15 14.48
C LYS A 96 -17.24 7.19 13.50
N PHE A 97 -16.28 6.28 13.64
CA PHE A 97 -15.07 6.21 12.83
C PHE A 97 -14.91 4.83 12.19
N PRO A 98 -15.76 4.49 11.22
CA PRO A 98 -15.93 3.13 10.75
C PRO A 98 -14.67 2.52 10.15
N ARG A 99 -13.68 3.30 9.74
CA ARG A 99 -12.47 2.78 9.12
C ARG A 99 -11.31 2.78 10.10
N GLY A 100 -11.03 1.62 10.71
CA GLY A 100 -9.92 1.49 11.66
C GLY A 100 -8.53 1.63 11.03
N VAL A 101 -8.36 1.21 9.76
CA VAL A 101 -7.09 1.23 9.05
C VAL A 101 -7.29 1.53 7.55
N ASN A 102 -6.32 2.23 6.95
CA ASN A 102 -6.16 2.37 5.50
C ASN A 102 -4.81 1.78 5.07
N LEU A 103 -4.85 0.85 4.13
CA LEU A 103 -3.71 0.11 3.58
C LEU A 103 -3.48 0.51 2.12
N ASP A 104 -2.34 1.12 1.88
CA ASP A 104 -1.89 1.55 0.56
C ASP A 104 -0.76 0.64 0.07
N PRO A 105 -1.07 -0.48 -0.60
CA PRO A 105 -0.04 -1.33 -1.17
C PRO A 105 0.55 -0.70 -2.43
N GLY A 106 1.81 -1.01 -2.65
CA GLY A 106 2.54 -0.63 -3.83
C GLY A 106 3.74 -1.53 -4.06
N TYR A 107 4.49 -1.21 -5.10
CA TYR A 107 5.81 -1.78 -5.30
C TYR A 107 6.83 -0.70 -5.57
N LEU A 108 8.09 -1.03 -5.32
CA LEU A 108 9.22 -0.27 -5.81
C LEU A 108 10.16 -1.18 -6.60
N ASN A 109 10.79 -0.58 -7.58
CA ASN A 109 11.95 -1.15 -8.28
C ASN A 109 13.06 -0.10 -8.28
N LEU A 110 14.10 -0.31 -9.09
CA LEU A 110 15.24 0.61 -9.17
C LEU A 110 14.89 1.99 -9.74
N SER A 111 13.79 2.12 -10.48
CA SER A 111 13.42 3.35 -11.20
C SER A 111 12.27 4.12 -10.57
N HIS A 112 11.35 3.47 -9.85
CA HIS A 112 10.13 4.12 -9.41
C HIS A 112 9.44 3.43 -8.23
N VAL A 113 8.51 4.18 -7.63
CA VAL A 113 7.55 3.73 -6.62
C VAL A 113 6.15 3.84 -7.23
N VAL A 114 5.37 2.77 -7.14
CA VAL A 114 4.02 2.69 -7.67
C VAL A 114 3.05 2.32 -6.56
N LEU A 115 1.92 3.01 -6.47
CA LEU A 115 0.80 2.67 -5.60
C LEU A 115 -0.38 2.09 -6.39
N PHE A 116 -1.15 1.22 -5.73
CA PHE A 116 -2.37 0.67 -6.29
C PHE A 116 -3.62 1.30 -5.67
N SER A 117 -4.60 1.63 -6.51
CA SER A 117 -5.84 2.29 -6.12
C SER A 117 -7.05 1.60 -6.74
N ALA A 118 -8.18 1.56 -6.02
CA ALA A 118 -9.48 1.20 -6.57
C ALA A 118 -10.25 2.41 -7.13
N LYS A 119 -9.69 3.62 -7.01
CA LYS A 119 -10.29 4.86 -7.53
C LYS A 119 -9.60 5.25 -8.82
N ASP A 120 -10.37 5.32 -9.90
CA ASP A 120 -9.90 5.84 -11.19
C ASP A 120 -9.60 7.35 -11.08
N PHE A 121 -8.60 7.81 -11.83
CA PHE A 121 -8.22 9.23 -11.93
C PHE A 121 -7.32 9.47 -13.14
N TYR A 122 -7.22 10.73 -13.62
CA TYR A 122 -6.68 11.05 -14.95
C TYR A 122 -5.27 10.53 -15.25
N HIS A 123 -4.42 10.38 -14.24
CA HIS A 123 -3.04 9.88 -14.38
C HIS A 123 -2.85 8.43 -13.92
N ARG A 124 -3.92 7.74 -13.55
CA ARG A 124 -3.87 6.34 -13.11
C ARG A 124 -4.11 5.41 -14.28
N VAL A 125 -3.29 4.38 -14.38
CA VAL A 125 -3.37 3.39 -15.47
C VAL A 125 -4.07 2.15 -14.96
N TYR A 126 -5.08 1.67 -15.69
CA TYR A 126 -5.77 0.42 -15.36
C TYR A 126 -4.82 -0.78 -15.44
N ILE A 127 -4.76 -1.59 -14.38
CA ILE A 127 -3.90 -2.78 -14.29
C ILE A 127 -4.68 -4.10 -14.11
N GLY A 128 -6.01 -4.06 -14.18
CA GLY A 128 -6.87 -5.24 -14.10
C GLY A 128 -7.76 -5.28 -12.85
N ASN A 129 -8.91 -5.95 -12.97
CA ASN A 129 -9.88 -6.19 -11.88
C ASN A 129 -10.26 -4.93 -11.11
N SER A 130 -10.59 -3.85 -11.83
CA SER A 130 -10.97 -2.54 -11.28
C SER A 130 -9.90 -1.87 -10.40
N ILE A 131 -8.63 -2.26 -10.55
CA ILE A 131 -7.50 -1.63 -9.89
C ILE A 131 -6.67 -0.84 -10.91
N PHE A 132 -6.18 0.29 -10.44
CA PHE A 132 -5.33 1.21 -11.18
C PHE A 132 -3.99 1.37 -10.47
N ALA A 133 -2.95 1.69 -11.23
CA ALA A 133 -1.61 1.98 -10.75
C ALA A 133 -1.24 3.44 -11.02
N GLU A 134 -0.46 4.00 -10.11
CA GLU A 134 0.04 5.36 -10.15
C GLU A 134 1.53 5.36 -9.81
N VAL A 135 2.38 5.93 -10.67
CA VAL A 135 3.77 6.24 -10.29
C VAL A 135 3.75 7.45 -9.37
N THR A 136 4.19 7.27 -8.14
CA THR A 136 4.19 8.33 -7.11
C THR A 136 5.57 8.93 -6.92
N LEU A 137 6.62 8.15 -7.17
CA LEU A 137 7.99 8.64 -7.17
C LEU A 137 8.77 7.99 -8.32
N TYR A 138 9.71 8.72 -8.91
CA TYR A 138 10.69 8.17 -9.84
C TYR A 138 12.10 8.60 -9.46
N PHE A 139 13.09 7.77 -9.78
CA PHE A 139 14.48 8.01 -9.45
C PHE A 139 15.19 8.72 -10.60
N GLN A 140 15.73 9.91 -10.34
CA GLN A 140 16.48 10.69 -11.32
C GLN A 140 17.55 11.50 -10.60
N ASN A 141 18.75 11.59 -11.19
CA ASN A 141 19.87 12.38 -10.66
C ASN A 141 20.20 12.03 -9.19
N ASN A 142 20.31 10.74 -8.89
CA ASN A 142 20.62 10.19 -7.56
C ASN A 142 19.63 10.57 -6.44
N ARG A 143 18.38 10.88 -6.77
CA ARG A 143 17.32 11.16 -5.81
C ARG A 143 15.95 10.72 -6.31
N TYR A 144 15.02 10.51 -5.39
CA TYR A 144 13.61 10.33 -5.72
C TYR A 144 12.94 11.68 -5.94
N MET A 145 12.14 11.76 -7.00
CA MET A 145 11.34 12.90 -7.42
C MET A 145 9.85 12.53 -7.31
N PHE A 146 9.01 13.51 -6.94
CA PHE A 146 7.54 13.42 -6.98
C PHE A 146 7.02 14.02 -8.29
#